data_AF-A0AAW9AGE1-F1
#
_entry.id   AF-A0AAW9AGE1-F1
#
_cell.length_a   1.000
_cell.length_b   1.000
_cell.length_c   1.000
_cell.angle_alpha   90.00
_cell.angle_beta   90.00
_cell.angle_gamma   90.00
#
_symmetry.space_group_name_H-M   'P 1'
#
loop_
_entity.id
_entity.type
_entity.pdbx_description
1 polymer ?
#
loop_
_entity_poly.entity_id
_entity_poly.type
_entity_poly.pdbx_seq_one_letter_code
_entity_poly.pdbx_strand_id
1 'polypeptide(L)' 'MKLDSNSHSVFLLYYHLVLVVKYRKKVFNDEMSDYAKDMFVKFGEKY' A
#
# COMPACT_ATOMS: atom_id res chain seq x y z
N MET A 1 -4.64 -20.96 -5.22
CA MET A 1 -5.32 -19.76 -4.70
C MET A 1 -5.42 -19.95 -3.19
N LYS A 2 -4.67 -19.17 -2.40
CA LYS A 2 -4.63 -19.29 -0.92
C LYS A 2 -5.60 -18.26 -0.35
N LEU A 3 -6.59 -18.71 0.43
CA LEU A 3 -7.58 -17.84 1.09
C LEU A 3 -7.10 -17.53 2.50
N ASP A 4 -7.40 -16.32 2.96
CA ASP A 4 -7.18 -15.92 4.34
C ASP A 4 -8.46 -16.14 5.16
N SER A 5 -8.32 -16.32 6.47
CA SER A 5 -9.45 -16.56 7.37
C SER A 5 -9.27 -15.87 8.71
N ASN A 6 -10.37 -15.38 9.26
CA ASN A 6 -10.49 -14.98 10.67
C ASN A 6 -11.44 -15.95 11.40
N SER A 7 -11.79 -15.70 12.67
CA SER A 7 -12.60 -16.61 13.49
C SER A 7 -13.96 -17.01 12.89
N HIS A 8 -14.55 -16.19 12.01
CA HIS A 8 -15.90 -16.42 11.46
C HIS A 8 -16.03 -16.11 9.97
N SER A 9 -14.92 -15.88 9.25
CA SER A 9 -14.96 -15.50 7.83
C SER A 9 -13.73 -16.01 7.10
N VAL A 10 -13.93 -16.39 5.84
CA VAL A 10 -12.87 -16.76 4.88
C VAL A 10 -12.98 -15.78 3.73
N PHE A 11 -11.86 -15.17 3.33
CA PHE A 11 -11.86 -14.09 2.35
C PHE A 11 -10.59 -14.09 1.49
N LEU A 12 -10.67 -13.36 0.38
CA LEU A 12 -9.55 -13.04 -0.49
C LEU A 12 -9.81 -11.67 -1.11
N LEU A 13 -8.98 -10.70 -0.74
CA LEU A 13 -9.22 -9.30 -1.06
C LEU A 13 -8.02 -8.73 -1.81
N TYR A 14 -8.23 -8.37 -3.08
CA TYR A 14 -7.25 -7.65 -3.90
C TYR A 14 -7.81 -6.29 -4.28
N TYR A 15 -7.05 -5.23 -3.97
CA TYR A 15 -7.45 -3.85 -4.21
C TYR A 15 -6.45 -3.13 -5.10
N HIS A 16 -6.97 -2.26 -5.97
CA HIS A 16 -6.16 -1.29 -6.71
C HIS A 16 -6.25 0.07 -6.03
N LEU A 17 -5.25 0.40 -5.22
CA LEU A 17 -5.17 1.68 -4.52
C LEU A 17 -4.36 2.69 -5.34
N VAL A 18 -4.93 3.87 -5.60
CA VAL A 18 -4.25 4.98 -6.26
C VAL A 18 -4.41 6.24 -5.41
N LEU A 19 -3.27 6.84 -5.04
CA LEU A 19 -3.21 8.05 -4.22
C LEU A 19 -2.48 9.16 -4.97
N VAL A 20 -2.82 10.41 -4.69
CA VAL A 20 -2.19 11.59 -5.28
C VAL A 20 -1.77 12.57 -4.21
N VAL A 21 -0.68 13.30 -4.48
CA VAL A 21 -0.19 14.34 -3.58
C VAL A 21 -1.11 15.56 -3.59
N LYS A 22 -1.09 16.29 -2.47
CA LYS A 22 -1.85 17.54 -2.33
C LYS A 22 -1.48 18.50 -3.47
N TYR A 23 -2.50 19.01 -4.15
CA TYR A 23 -2.39 19.91 -5.32
C TYR A 23 -1.66 19.33 -6.55
N ARG A 24 -1.45 18.01 -6.63
CA ARG A 24 -0.79 17.36 -7.78
C ARG A 24 0.56 17.98 -8.17
N LYS A 25 1.30 18.50 -7.18
CA LYS A 25 2.65 19.04 -7.40
C LYS A 25 3.60 17.92 -7.85
N LYS A 26 4.56 18.24 -8.71
CA LYS A 26 5.62 17.31 -9.16
C LYS A 26 6.70 17.17 -8.08
N VAL A 27 6.37 16.52 -6.97
CA VAL A 27 7.26 16.35 -5.81
C VAL A 27 7.95 14.99 -5.76
N PHE A 28 7.53 14.05 -6.58
CA PHE A 28 8.18 12.75 -6.71
C PHE A 28 9.43 12.89 -7.59
N ASN A 29 10.59 12.86 -6.95
CA ASN A 29 11.87 12.53 -7.57
C ASN A 29 12.25 11.09 -7.19
N ASP A 30 13.36 10.57 -7.72
CA ASP A 30 13.74 9.17 -7.51
C ASP A 30 13.97 8.86 -6.02
N GLU A 31 14.75 9.69 -5.32
CA GLU A 31 15.03 9.53 -3.89
C GLU A 31 13.77 9.53 -3.01
N MET A 32 12.85 10.50 -3.22
CA MET A 32 11.60 10.57 -2.48
C MET A 32 10.67 9.40 -2.82
N SER A 33 10.70 8.93 -4.06
CA SER A 33 9.89 7.79 -4.49
C SER A 33 10.36 6.51 -3.81
N ASP A 34 11.67 6.30 -3.69
CA ASP A 34 12.24 5.13 -3.04
C ASP A 34 12.00 5.16 -1.53
N TYR A 35 12.19 6.32 -0.88
CA TYR A 35 11.81 6.50 0.52
C TYR A 35 10.32 6.20 0.76
N ALA A 36 9.43 6.69 -0.10
CA ALA A 36 8.00 6.46 0.03
C ALA A 36 7.66 4.97 -0.11
N LYS A 37 8.21 4.27 -1.11
CA LYS A 37 8.03 2.82 -1.28
C LYS A 37 8.42 2.05 -0.03
N ASP A 38 9.61 2.34 0.51
CA ASP A 38 10.12 1.70 1.73
C ASP A 38 9.19 1.91 2.93
N MET A 39 8.69 3.13 3.10
CA MET A 39 7.74 3.44 4.17
C MET A 39 6.41 2.71 3.97
N PHE A 40 5.90 2.62 2.74
CA PHE A 40 4.67 1.88 2.45
C PHE A 40 4.81 0.38 2.74
N VAL A 41 5.93 -0.24 2.38
CA VAL A 41 6.18 -1.66 2.70
C VAL A 41 6.23 -1.85 4.22
N LYS A 42 6.98 -1.01 4.94
CA LYS A 42 7.07 -1.07 6.42
C LYS A 42 5.72 -0.93 7.11
N PHE A 43 4.85 -0.04 6.61
CA PHE A 43 3.50 0.08 7.16
C PHE A 43 2.61 -1.10 6.77
N GLY A 44 2.73 -1.61 5.54
CA GLY A 44 1.94 -2.73 5.04
C GLY A 44 2.23 -4.05 5.75
N GLU A 45 3.45 -4.27 6.24
CA GLU A 45 3.79 -5.48 7.01
C GLU A 45 3.31 -5.44 8.47
N LYS A 46 3.08 -4.25 9.01
CA LYS A 46 2.65 -4.08 10.40
C LYS A 46 1.15 -4.39 10.60
N TYR A 47 0.38 -4.39 9.52
CA TYR A 47 -1.07 -4.60 9.51
C TYR A 47 -1.43 -5.87 8.75
#